data_AF-A0A1J4MX41-F1
#
_entry.id   AF-A0A1J4MX41-F1
#
_cell.length_a   1.000
_cell.length_b   1.000
_cell.length_c   1.000
_cell.angle_alpha   90.00
_cell.angle_beta   90.00
_cell.angle_gamma   90.00
#
_symmetry.space_group_name_H-M   'P 1'
#
loop_
_entity.id
_entity.type
_entity.pdbx_description
1 polymer ?
#
loop_
_entity_poly.entity_id
_entity_poly.type
_entity_poly.pdbx_seq_one_letter_code
_entity_poly.pdbx_strand_id
1 'polypeptide(L)'
;MAKAHGSLARAGKVKNQTPRVEKQQKKKASTGRAKKRHQYNRRFVNTVGASSNRVDESEVLLGDNKYYFMIFFYDFTQMQELKDM
;
A
#
# COMPACT_ATOMS: atom_id res chain seq x y z
N MET A 1 -53.54 -12.66 7.80
CA MET A 1 -52.93 -11.72 8.77
C MET A 1 -51.51 -11.41 8.30
N ALA A 2 -51.23 -10.16 7.94
CA ALA A 2 -49.91 -9.78 7.41
C ALA A 2 -48.85 -9.82 8.54
N LYS A 3 -47.65 -10.31 8.21
CA LYS A 3 -46.49 -10.29 9.10
C LYS A 3 -46.22 -8.84 9.51
N ALA A 4 -46.34 -8.54 10.80
CA ALA A 4 -46.03 -7.22 11.34
C ALA A 4 -44.55 -6.83 11.10
N HIS A 5 -44.26 -5.54 11.26
CA HIS A 5 -42.95 -4.91 11.07
C HIS A 5 -41.78 -5.73 11.67
N GLY A 6 -40.64 -5.75 10.97
CA GLY A 6 -39.49 -6.58 11.28
C GLY A 6 -38.87 -6.32 12.67
N SER A 7 -38.08 -7.28 13.14
CA SER A 7 -37.46 -7.22 14.48
C SER A 7 -36.32 -6.19 14.57
N LEU A 8 -36.38 -5.29 15.54
CA LEU A 8 -35.30 -4.33 15.87
C LEU A 8 -34.08 -4.97 16.54
N ALA A 9 -34.19 -6.21 17.01
CA ALA A 9 -33.18 -6.91 17.80
C ALA A 9 -31.79 -7.06 17.14
N ARG A 10 -31.70 -6.90 15.80
CA ARG A 10 -30.44 -7.05 15.05
C ARG A 10 -29.77 -5.72 14.72
N ALA A 11 -30.34 -4.59 15.14
CA ALA A 11 -29.77 -3.27 14.85
C ALA A 11 -28.36 -3.15 15.47
N GLY A 12 -27.37 -2.77 14.67
CA GLY A 12 -26.00 -2.52 15.15
C GLY A 12 -25.16 -3.77 15.48
N LYS A 13 -25.66 -4.99 15.28
CA LYS A 13 -24.96 -6.26 15.63
C LYS A 13 -23.49 -6.26 15.19
N VAL A 14 -23.23 -5.92 13.93
CA VAL A 14 -21.88 -6.00 13.35
C VAL A 14 -20.95 -4.93 13.91
N LYS A 15 -21.42 -3.68 14.04
CA LYS A 15 -20.61 -2.57 14.55
C LYS A 15 -20.20 -2.75 16.02
N ASN A 16 -21.06 -3.39 16.81
CA ASN A 16 -20.78 -3.68 18.22
C ASN A 16 -19.87 -4.90 18.41
N GLN A 17 -19.87 -5.83 17.44
CA GLN A 17 -19.02 -7.02 17.47
C GLN A 17 -17.57 -6.71 17.04
N THR A 18 -17.37 -5.75 16.13
CA THR A 18 -16.02 -5.44 15.63
C THR A 18 -15.14 -4.79 16.71
N PRO A 19 -13.90 -5.25 16.90
CA PRO A 19 -12.98 -4.62 17.85
C PRO A 19 -12.68 -3.19 17.42
N ARG A 20 -12.63 -2.27 18.38
CA ARG A 20 -12.33 -0.86 18.10
C ARG A 20 -10.84 -0.69 17.84
N VAL A 21 -10.49 -0.37 16.59
CA VAL A 21 -9.11 -0.07 16.18
C VAL A 21 -8.91 1.44 16.10
N GLU A 22 -7.92 1.97 16.82
CA GLU A 22 -7.56 3.39 16.74
C GLU A 22 -6.85 3.73 15.43
N LYS A 23 -6.99 4.98 15.00
CA LYS A 23 -6.33 5.45 13.78
C LYS A 23 -4.85 5.64 14.05
N GLN A 24 -4.01 5.07 13.20
CA GLN A 24 -2.58 5.32 13.22
C GLN A 24 -2.27 6.80 12.95
N GLN A 25 -1.24 7.33 13.60
CA GLN A 25 -0.74 8.67 13.33
C GLN A 25 -0.09 8.69 11.94
N LYS A 26 -0.63 9.52 11.05
CA LYS A 26 -0.11 9.72 9.68
C LYS A 26 0.36 11.15 9.52
N LYS A 27 1.41 11.34 8.71
CA LYS A 27 1.86 12.67 8.30
C LYS A 27 0.71 13.42 7.62
N LYS A 28 0.68 14.75 7.79
CA LYS A 28 -0.33 15.61 7.18
C LYS A 28 -0.33 15.39 5.66
N ALA A 29 -1.51 15.11 5.10
CA ALA A 29 -1.65 14.96 3.66
C ALA A 29 -1.40 16.31 2.97
N SER A 30 -0.75 16.27 1.80
CA SER A 30 -0.63 17.47 0.95
C SER A 30 -2.02 17.86 0.44
N THR A 31 -2.30 19.17 0.44
CA THR A 31 -3.59 19.74 0.01
C THR A 31 -3.40 20.71 -1.18
N GLY A 32 -4.49 21.01 -1.89
CA GLY A 32 -4.53 21.99 -2.98
C GLY A 32 -3.53 21.72 -4.11
N ARG A 33 -2.74 22.74 -4.46
CA ARG A 33 -1.79 22.70 -5.58
C ARG A 33 -0.68 21.64 -5.37
N ALA A 34 -0.20 21.49 -4.15
CA ALA A 34 0.82 20.48 -3.83
C ALA A 34 0.30 19.07 -4.13
N LYS A 35 -0.94 18.76 -3.74
CA LYS A 35 -1.59 17.48 -4.05
C LYS A 35 -1.72 17.24 -5.56
N LYS A 36 -2.09 18.28 -6.32
CA LYS A 36 -2.20 18.18 -7.79
C LYS A 36 -0.85 17.94 -8.45
N ARG A 37 0.23 18.56 -7.97
CA ARG A 37 1.60 18.28 -8.43
C ARG A 37 2.00 16.83 -8.17
N HIS A 38 1.78 16.33 -6.96
CA HIS A 38 2.06 14.93 -6.64
C HIS A 38 1.23 13.95 -7.48
N GLN A 39 -0.06 14.24 -7.69
CA GLN A 39 -0.94 13.43 -8.52
C GLN A 39 -0.51 13.41 -9.99
N TYR A 40 -0.08 14.54 -10.55
CA TYR A 40 0.43 14.61 -11.91
C TYR A 40 1.72 13.83 -12.07
N ASN A 41 2.70 14.06 -11.19
CA ASN A 41 3.98 13.35 -11.23
C ASN A 41 3.78 11.83 -11.12
N ARG A 42 2.90 11.38 -10.23
CA ARG A 42 2.57 9.95 -10.07
C ARG A 42 1.88 9.36 -11.31
N ARG A 43 0.95 10.10 -11.93
CA ARG A 43 0.13 9.58 -13.03
C ARG A 43 0.81 9.63 -14.39
N PHE A 44 1.70 10.61 -14.60
CA PHE A 44 2.17 10.94 -15.95
C PHE A 44 3.69 11.02 -16.08
N VAL A 45 4.42 11.29 -14.99
CA VAL A 45 5.89 11.45 -15.04
C VAL A 45 6.60 10.16 -14.61
N ASN A 46 6.12 9.52 -13.55
CA ASN A 46 6.72 8.32 -12.97
C ASN A 46 5.98 7.04 -13.40
N THR A 47 5.60 6.91 -14.67
CA THR A 47 4.93 5.70 -15.18
C THR A 47 5.96 4.60 -15.46
N VAL A 48 6.42 3.92 -14.42
CA VAL A 48 7.19 2.69 -14.56
C VAL A 48 6.20 1.53 -14.70
N GLY A 49 6.01 1.05 -15.92
CA GLY A 49 5.12 -0.10 -16.22
C GLY A 49 3.87 0.26 -17.00
N ALA A 50 4.04 0.75 -18.23
CA ALA A 50 2.96 0.88 -19.20
C ALA A 50 2.56 -0.50 -19.75
N SER A 51 1.88 -1.33 -18.97
CA SER A 51 1.06 -2.42 -19.52
C SER A 51 0.09 -2.93 -18.45
N SER A 52 -1.20 -2.73 -18.71
CA SER A 52 -2.35 -3.24 -17.95
C SER A 52 -2.55 -2.70 -16.53
N ASN A 53 -3.66 -1.97 -16.38
CA ASN A 53 -4.35 -1.58 -15.15
C ASN A 53 -3.72 -0.44 -14.33
N ARG A 54 -4.49 0.64 -14.21
CA ARG A 54 -4.18 1.82 -13.39
C ARG A 54 -4.21 1.43 -11.92
N VAL A 55 -3.05 1.10 -11.36
CA VAL A 55 -2.94 0.70 -9.96
C VAL A 55 -2.96 1.94 -9.07
N ASP A 56 -3.99 2.08 -8.24
CA ASP A 56 -4.03 3.09 -7.17
C ASP A 56 -3.04 2.69 -6.06
N GLU A 57 -2.04 3.55 -5.78
CA GLU A 57 -1.15 3.74 -4.61
C GLU A 57 -0.76 2.59 -3.62
N SER A 58 -1.32 1.39 -3.67
CA SER A 58 -0.96 0.28 -2.75
C SER A 58 0.20 -0.57 -3.25
N GLU A 59 0.74 -0.37 -4.46
CA GLU A 59 1.77 -1.25 -5.03
C GLU A 59 3.13 -0.58 -5.33
N VAL A 60 3.32 0.70 -5.00
CA VAL A 60 4.56 1.45 -5.36
C VAL A 60 5.62 1.44 -4.23
N LEU A 61 5.53 0.52 -3.26
CA LEU A 61 6.46 0.43 -2.12
C LEU A 61 7.34 -0.82 -2.11
N LEU A 62 7.57 -1.45 -3.27
CA LEU A 62 8.50 -2.59 -3.39
C LEU A 62 9.41 -2.52 -4.63
N GLY A 63 9.63 -1.32 -5.17
CA GLY A 63 10.54 -1.10 -6.31
C GLY A 63 12.02 -0.99 -5.95
N ASP A 64 12.34 -0.46 -4.76
CA ASP A 64 13.70 0.01 -4.51
C ASP A 64 14.56 -0.89 -3.61
N ASN A 65 14.00 -1.98 -3.05
CA ASN A 65 14.74 -2.87 -2.13
C ASN A 65 15.12 -4.25 -2.72
N LYS A 66 14.65 -4.61 -3.91
CA LYS A 66 15.05 -5.89 -4.55
C LYS A 66 16.40 -5.79 -5.25
N TYR A 67 16.69 -4.63 -5.86
CA TYR A 67 17.97 -4.37 -6.51
C TYR A 67 19.11 -4.20 -5.51
N TYR A 68 18.87 -3.54 -4.36
CA TYR A 68 19.87 -3.50 -3.29
C TYR A 68 20.13 -4.87 -2.67
N PHE A 69 19.10 -5.72 -2.50
CA PHE A 69 19.31 -7.10 -2.03
C PHE A 69 20.09 -7.94 -3.04
N MET A 70 19.78 -7.85 -4.33
CA MET A 70 20.51 -8.57 -5.39
C MET A 70 21.97 -8.09 -5.52
N ILE A 71 22.23 -6.78 -5.43
CA ILE A 71 23.60 -6.24 -5.46
C ILE A 71 24.38 -6.68 -4.21
N PHE A 72 23.79 -6.58 -3.01
CA PHE A 72 24.45 -7.05 -1.78
C PHE A 72 24.73 -8.56 -1.77
N PHE A 73 23.82 -9.38 -2.30
CA PHE A 73 24.00 -10.82 -2.34
C PHE A 73 25.05 -11.21 -3.39
N TYR A 74 25.09 -10.53 -4.54
CA TYR A 74 26.09 -10.77 -5.58
C TYR A 74 27.51 -10.38 -5.15
N ASP A 75 27.68 -9.24 -4.46
CA ASP A 75 28.98 -8.82 -3.91
C ASP A 75 29.45 -9.68 -2.74
N PHE A 76 28.54 -10.17 -1.88
CA PHE A 76 28.92 -11.06 -0.77
C PHE A 76 29.40 -12.43 -1.27
N THR A 77 28.76 -12.97 -2.31
CA THR A 77 29.12 -14.29 -2.86
C THR A 77 30.49 -14.25 -3.56
N GLN A 78 30.81 -13.16 -4.26
CA GLN A 78 32.14 -12.94 -4.88
C GLN A 78 33.27 -12.80 -3.85
N MET A 79 33.00 -12.25 -2.66
CA MET A 79 33.99 -12.09 -1.59
C MET A 79 34.34 -13.40 -0.87
N GLN A 80 33.49 -14.43 -0.96
CA GLN A 80 33.81 -15.77 -0.45
C GLN A 80 34.65 -16.57 -1.44
N GLU A 81 34.40 -16.48 -2.76
CA GLU A 81 35.18 -17.21 -3.77
C GLU A 81 36.62 -16.67 -3.94
N LEU A 82 36.87 -15.40 -3.64
CA LEU A 82 38.21 -14.78 -3.72
C LEU A 82 39.06 -14.93 -2.45
N LYS A 83 38.53 -15.57 -1.39
CA LYS A 83 39.27 -15.87 -0.15
C LYS A 83 39.71 -17.33 -0.03
N ASP A 84 39.21 -18.19 -0.91
CA ASP A 84 39.52 -19.63 -0.94
C ASP A 84 40.45 -20.02 -2.12
N MET A 85 41.17 -19.04 -2.69
CA MET A 85 42.40 -19.22 -3.49
C MET A 85 43.63 -18.83 -2.67
#